data_AF-A0ABD6M5A8-F1
#
_entry.id   AF-A0ABD6M5A8-F1
#
_cell.length_a   1.000
_cell.length_b   1.000
_cell.length_c   1.000
_cell.angle_alpha   90.00
_cell.angle_beta   90.00
_cell.angle_gamma   90.00
#
_symmetry.space_group_name_H-M   'P 1'
#
loop_
_entity.id
_entity.type
_entity.pdbx_description
1 polymer ?
#
loop_
_entity_poly.entity_id
_entity_poly.type
_entity_poly.pdbx_seq_one_letter_code
_entity_poly.pdbx_strand_id
1 'polypeptide(L)'
;MSYSGERDNFAPHMALVPMVIEQTSRGERSFDIYSRLLKERVIFLTGQVEDHMANLIVAQMLFLEAENPEKDIYLYINSPGGVITAGMSIYDTMQFIKPDVSTICMGQACSMGAFLLTAGAKDKRFCLPNSRVMIHQPLGGYQGQATDIEIHAREILKVKGRMNELMAHHTGQSLEQIERDTERDRFLSASEAVEYGLVDSILTHRN
;
A
#
# COMPACT_ATOMS: atom_id res chain seq x y z
N MET A 1 -10.69 16.80 -12.11
CA MET A 1 -10.33 15.38 -11.95
C MET A 1 -11.63 14.62 -11.83
N SER A 2 -11.98 13.76 -12.79
CA SER A 2 -13.33 13.18 -12.88
C SER A 2 -13.56 12.16 -11.76
N TYR A 3 -14.28 12.60 -10.72
CA TYR A 3 -14.93 11.76 -9.72
C TYR A 3 -16.29 11.28 -10.25
N SER A 4 -16.29 10.57 -11.38
CA SER A 4 -17.48 9.92 -11.92
C SER A 4 -17.21 8.43 -12.00
N GLY A 5 -17.99 7.67 -11.23
CA GLY A 5 -18.10 6.23 -11.33
C GLY A 5 -18.67 5.87 -12.69
N GLU A 6 -17.75 5.56 -13.60
CA GLU A 6 -17.87 4.71 -14.78
C GLU A 6 -16.50 4.80 -15.45
N ARG A 7 -15.50 4.12 -14.85
CA ARG A 7 -14.37 3.69 -15.66
C ARG A 7 -14.89 2.48 -16.43
N ASP A 8 -15.16 2.71 -17.71
CA ASP A 8 -15.26 1.65 -18.71
C ASP A 8 -14.31 0.51 -18.34
N ASN A 9 -14.84 -0.71 -18.41
CA ASN A 9 -14.12 -1.97 -18.35
C ASN A 9 -13.09 -2.07 -19.50
N PHE A 10 -12.08 -1.20 -19.52
CA PHE A 10 -10.78 -1.57 -20.04
C PHE A 10 -10.22 -2.58 -19.05
N ALA A 11 -10.68 -3.82 -19.16
CA ALA A 11 -10.01 -4.96 -18.56
C ALA A 11 -8.53 -4.86 -19.00
N PRO A 12 -7.59 -4.54 -18.08
CA PRO A 12 -6.17 -4.59 -18.43
C PRO A 12 -5.71 -6.04 -18.63
N HIS A 13 -6.60 -7.02 -18.38
CA HIS A 13 -6.37 -8.45 -18.47
C HIS A 13 -5.97 -8.99 -19.85
N MET A 14 -5.89 -8.17 -20.90
CA MET A 14 -5.36 -8.58 -22.21
C MET A 14 -4.16 -7.77 -22.71
N ALA A 15 -3.55 -6.93 -21.87
CA ALA A 15 -2.20 -6.47 -22.18
C ALA A 15 -1.23 -7.61 -21.85
N LEU A 16 -0.66 -8.25 -22.87
CA LEU A 16 0.37 -9.27 -22.71
C LEU A 16 1.50 -8.71 -21.83
N VAL A 17 1.84 -9.40 -20.75
CA VAL A 17 2.98 -9.03 -19.91
C VAL A 17 4.26 -9.28 -20.73
N PRO A 18 5.13 -8.27 -20.92
CA PRO A 18 6.36 -8.45 -21.68
C PRO A 18 7.25 -9.53 -21.07
N MET A 19 7.82 -10.36 -21.94
CA MET A 19 8.81 -11.37 -21.56
C MET A 19 10.23 -10.81 -21.76
N VAL A 20 11.12 -11.15 -20.83
CA VAL A 20 12.53 -10.79 -20.84
C VAL A 20 13.36 -12.07 -20.86
N ILE A 21 14.41 -12.10 -21.68
CA ILE A 21 15.36 -13.21 -21.75
C ILE A 21 16.59 -12.83 -20.93
N GLU A 22 16.91 -13.63 -19.91
CA GLU A 22 18.13 -13.50 -19.11
C GLU A 22 19.13 -14.55 -19.56
N GLN A 23 20.27 -14.11 -20.10
CA GLN A 23 21.40 -15.00 -20.40
C GLN A 23 22.22 -15.23 -19.14
N THR A 24 22.31 -16.50 -18.72
CA THR A 24 23.17 -16.91 -17.60
C THR A 24 24.27 -17.84 -18.11
N SER A 25 25.31 -18.06 -17.30
CA SER A 25 26.36 -19.05 -17.61
C SER A 25 25.85 -20.49 -17.77
N ARG A 26 24.61 -20.78 -17.33
CA ARG A 26 23.92 -22.08 -17.46
C ARG A 26 22.87 -22.10 -18.57
N GLY A 27 22.80 -21.07 -19.42
CA GLY A 27 21.84 -20.96 -20.53
C GLY A 27 20.85 -19.81 -20.38
N GLU A 28 19.87 -19.78 -21.28
CA GLU A 28 18.83 -18.76 -21.34
C GLU A 28 17.61 -19.14 -20.51
N ARG A 29 17.07 -18.17 -19.77
CA ARG A 29 15.78 -18.31 -19.07
C ARG A 29 14.87 -17.14 -19.44
N SER A 30 13.61 -17.43 -19.72
CA SER A 30 12.57 -16.43 -19.97
C SER A 30 11.77 -16.17 -18.69
N PHE A 31 11.55 -14.89 -18.39
CA PHE A 31 10.72 -14.43 -17.28
C PHE A 31 9.76 -13.37 -17.80
N ASP A 32 8.57 -13.26 -17.24
CA ASP A 32 7.82 -12.02 -17.39
C ASP A 32 8.50 -10.89 -16.60
N ILE A 33 8.24 -9.64 -16.96
CA ILE A 33 8.92 -8.49 -16.36
C ILE A 33 8.73 -8.40 -14.84
N TYR A 34 7.55 -8.80 -14.32
CA TYR A 34 7.29 -8.76 -12.87
C TYR A 34 8.04 -9.88 -12.15
N SER A 35 8.05 -11.10 -12.69
CA SER A 35 8.87 -12.19 -12.14
C SER A 35 10.35 -11.84 -12.14
N ARG A 36 10.84 -11.12 -13.16
CA ARG A 36 12.24 -10.67 -13.18
C ARG A 36 12.52 -9.63 -12.08
N LEU A 37 11.59 -8.73 -11.81
CA LEU A 37 11.72 -7.73 -10.74
C LEU A 37 11.54 -8.33 -9.35
N LEU A 38 10.72 -9.38 -9.19
CA LEU A 38 10.57 -10.10 -7.94
C LEU A 38 11.89 -10.76 -7.49
N LYS A 39 12.72 -11.23 -8.44
CA LYS A 39 14.09 -11.69 -8.13
C LYS A 39 14.98 -10.59 -7.53
N GLU A 40 14.73 -9.33 -7.89
CA GLU A 40 15.36 -8.14 -7.29
C GLU A 40 14.59 -7.64 -6.05
N ARG A 41 13.67 -8.45 -5.52
CA ARG A 41 12.86 -8.21 -4.32
C ARG A 41 11.90 -7.02 -4.43
N VAL A 42 11.47 -6.73 -5.65
CA VAL A 42 10.50 -5.67 -5.94
C VAL A 42 9.09 -6.25 -6.08
N ILE A 43 8.14 -5.70 -5.32
CA ILE A 43 6.71 -6.04 -5.38
C ILE A 43 5.93 -4.77 -5.78
N PHE A 44 4.90 -4.93 -6.62
CA PHE A 44 4.02 -3.83 -7.03
C PHE A 44 2.62 -4.00 -6.44
N LEU A 45 2.15 -2.95 -5.76
CA LEU A 45 0.76 -2.76 -5.34
C LEU A 45 0.15 -1.68 -6.24
N THR A 46 -0.52 -2.10 -7.32
CA THR A 46 -1.07 -1.19 -8.33
C THR A 46 -2.57 -1.37 -8.49
N GLY A 47 -3.33 -0.28 -8.35
CA GLY A 47 -4.78 -0.31 -8.46
C GLY A 47 -5.47 -0.54 -7.12
N GLN A 48 -6.72 -0.99 -7.16
CA GLN A 48 -7.56 -1.13 -5.98
C GLN A 48 -7.03 -2.26 -5.08
N VAL A 49 -7.02 -2.02 -3.76
CA VAL A 49 -6.74 -3.06 -2.77
C VAL A 49 -7.97 -3.94 -2.61
N GLU A 50 -7.82 -5.23 -2.91
CA GLU A 50 -8.85 -6.25 -2.74
C GLU A 50 -8.19 -7.60 -2.40
N ASP A 51 -9.00 -8.60 -2.04
CA ASP A 51 -8.52 -9.83 -1.42
C ASP A 51 -7.54 -10.63 -2.30
N HIS A 52 -7.74 -10.70 -3.61
CA HIS A 52 -6.88 -11.47 -4.51
C HIS A 52 -5.50 -10.82 -4.67
N MET A 53 -5.47 -9.52 -4.97
CA MET A 53 -4.31 -8.62 -4.95
C MET A 53 -3.51 -8.76 -3.64
N ALA A 54 -4.20 -8.67 -2.50
CA ALA A 54 -3.56 -8.72 -1.19
C ALA A 54 -2.93 -10.10 -0.95
N ASN A 55 -3.66 -11.17 -1.28
CA ASN A 55 -3.15 -12.53 -1.17
C ASN A 55 -1.89 -12.76 -2.03
N LEU A 56 -1.84 -12.20 -3.25
CA LEU A 56 -0.63 -12.25 -4.09
C LEU A 56 0.55 -11.50 -3.47
N ILE A 57 0.31 -10.32 -2.89
CA ILE A 57 1.37 -9.54 -2.22
C ILE A 57 1.90 -10.28 -0.99
N VAL A 58 1.00 -10.83 -0.16
CA VAL A 58 1.36 -11.63 1.02
C VAL A 58 2.19 -12.85 0.61
N ALA A 59 1.76 -13.58 -0.42
CA ALA A 59 2.52 -14.73 -0.93
C ALA A 59 3.92 -14.34 -1.42
N GLN A 60 4.05 -13.21 -2.13
CA GLN A 60 5.36 -12.70 -2.58
C GLN A 60 6.27 -12.31 -1.40
N MET A 61 5.72 -11.66 -0.36
CA MET A 61 6.49 -11.29 0.83
C MET A 61 7.03 -12.53 1.56
N LEU A 62 6.19 -13.53 1.79
CA LEU A 62 6.59 -14.79 2.43
C LEU A 62 7.61 -15.57 1.58
N PHE A 63 7.45 -15.56 0.26
CA PHE A 63 8.43 -16.12 -0.67
C PHE A 63 9.79 -15.42 -0.55
N LEU A 64 9.82 -14.09 -0.54
CA LEU A 64 11.06 -13.32 -0.44
C LEU A 64 11.74 -13.47 0.92
N GLU A 65 10.97 -13.59 2.00
CA GLU A 65 11.50 -13.93 3.33
C GLU A 65 12.19 -15.30 3.31
N ALA A 66 11.55 -16.32 2.74
CA ALA A 66 12.11 -17.67 2.66
C ALA A 66 13.40 -17.73 1.81
N GLU A 67 13.47 -16.97 0.72
CA GLU A 67 14.66 -16.89 -0.13
C GLU A 67 15.85 -16.21 0.57
N ASN A 68 15.60 -15.10 1.26
CA ASN A 68 16.61 -14.42 2.07
C ASN A 68 15.94 -13.51 3.12
N PRO A 69 15.97 -13.87 4.42
CA PRO A 69 15.29 -13.11 5.47
C PRO A 69 16.02 -11.83 5.88
N GLU A 70 17.27 -11.65 5.47
CA GLU A 70 18.12 -10.51 5.87
C GLU A 70 18.10 -9.35 4.85
N LYS A 71 17.53 -9.58 3.66
CA LYS A 71 17.51 -8.59 2.58
C LYS A 71 16.18 -7.86 2.51
N ASP A 72 16.23 -6.54 2.45
CA ASP A 72 15.06 -5.68 2.26
C ASP A 72 14.16 -6.10 1.09
N ILE A 73 12.87 -5.79 1.24
CA ILE A 73 11.85 -5.89 0.19
C ILE A 73 11.43 -4.47 -0.22
N TYR A 74 11.25 -4.23 -1.51
CA TYR A 74 10.81 -2.93 -2.03
C TYR A 74 9.38 -3.01 -2.56
N LEU A 75 8.44 -2.42 -1.82
CA LEU A 75 7.03 -2.35 -2.17
C LEU A 75 6.71 -1.01 -2.86
N TYR A 76 6.47 -1.06 -4.17
CA TYR A 76 6.05 0.09 -4.96
C TYR A 76 4.53 0.22 -4.95
N ILE A 77 4.03 1.39 -4.52
CA ILE A 77 2.60 1.64 -4.28
C ILE A 77 2.09 2.70 -5.26
N ASN A 78 1.08 2.31 -6.04
CA ASN A 78 0.25 3.18 -6.85
C ASN A 78 -1.22 2.77 -6.71
N SER A 79 -1.88 3.22 -5.64
CA SER A 79 -3.20 2.73 -5.26
C SER A 79 -4.15 3.84 -4.80
N PRO A 80 -5.41 3.84 -5.26
CA PRO A 80 -6.46 4.68 -4.70
C PRO A 80 -6.99 4.16 -3.34
N GLY A 81 -6.46 3.05 -2.82
CA GLY A 81 -6.96 2.36 -1.64
C GLY A 81 -7.90 1.20 -1.99
N GLY A 82 -8.69 0.75 -1.04
CA GLY A 82 -9.63 -0.35 -1.23
C GLY A 82 -10.10 -0.98 0.08
N VAL A 83 -10.29 -2.29 0.07
CA VAL A 83 -10.84 -3.07 1.17
C VAL A 83 -9.89 -3.07 2.37
N ILE A 84 -10.41 -2.73 3.56
CA ILE A 84 -9.60 -2.58 4.77
C ILE A 84 -9.01 -3.91 5.23
N THR A 85 -9.79 -4.98 5.25
CA THR A 85 -9.32 -6.31 5.68
C THR A 85 -8.20 -6.84 4.77
N ALA A 86 -8.32 -6.66 3.45
CA ALA A 86 -7.27 -6.96 2.49
C ALA A 86 -5.99 -6.14 2.73
N GLY A 87 -6.14 -4.85 3.04
CA GLY A 87 -5.01 -4.01 3.41
C GLY A 87 -4.35 -4.43 4.72
N MET A 88 -5.15 -4.78 5.73
CA MET A 88 -4.64 -5.23 7.03
C MET A 88 -3.85 -6.54 6.94
N SER A 89 -4.19 -7.46 6.02
CA SER A 89 -3.40 -8.68 5.83
C SER A 89 -2.00 -8.38 5.26
N ILE A 90 -1.89 -7.40 4.36
CA ILE A 90 -0.60 -6.91 3.86
C ILE A 90 0.16 -6.23 5.01
N TYR A 91 -0.49 -5.32 5.73
CA TYR A 91 0.11 -4.60 6.86
C TYR A 91 0.71 -5.55 7.89
N ASP A 92 -0.09 -6.50 8.40
CA ASP A 92 0.37 -7.45 9.43
C ASP A 92 1.51 -8.32 8.89
N THR A 93 1.46 -8.72 7.62
CA THR A 93 2.55 -9.47 6.99
C THR A 93 3.83 -8.65 6.92
N MET A 94 3.76 -7.36 6.55
CA MET A 94 4.92 -6.46 6.53
C MET A 94 5.59 -6.35 7.89
N GLN A 95 4.82 -6.34 8.99
CA GLN A 95 5.37 -6.26 10.35
C GLN A 95 5.82 -7.64 10.88
N PHE A 96 5.28 -8.73 10.34
CA PHE A 96 5.54 -10.09 10.81
C PHE A 96 6.82 -10.69 10.24
N ILE A 97 7.10 -10.46 8.96
CA ILE A 97 8.28 -11.02 8.30
C ILE A 97 9.57 -10.37 8.81
N LYS A 98 10.68 -11.10 8.75
CA LYS A 98 12.00 -10.59 9.17
C LYS A 98 12.56 -9.46 8.30
N PRO A 99 12.44 -9.50 6.96
CA PRO A 99 12.96 -8.42 6.12
C PRO A 99 12.29 -7.08 6.41
N ASP A 100 13.09 -6.01 6.38
CA ASP A 100 12.53 -4.66 6.30
C ASP A 100 11.77 -4.48 4.97
N VAL A 101 10.55 -3.94 5.05
CA VAL A 101 9.77 -3.57 3.87
C VAL A 101 9.89 -2.07 3.62
N SER A 102 10.69 -1.71 2.62
CA SER A 102 10.76 -0.34 2.10
C SER A 102 9.55 -0.05 1.21
N THR A 103 8.93 1.11 1.39
CA THR A 103 7.73 1.52 0.63
C THR A 103 8.02 2.72 -0.24
N ILE A 104 7.55 2.70 -1.49
CA ILE A 104 7.78 3.77 -2.45
C ILE A 104 6.46 4.18 -3.11
N CYS A 105 6.01 5.41 -2.87
CA CYS A 105 4.85 5.96 -3.56
C CYS A 105 5.23 6.46 -4.95
N MET A 106 4.54 5.93 -5.97
CA MET A 106 4.62 6.40 -7.35
C MET A 106 3.21 6.68 -7.88
N GLY A 107 2.97 7.88 -8.41
CA GLY A 107 1.63 8.32 -8.80
C GLY A 107 0.79 8.70 -7.57
N GLN A 108 0.12 7.74 -6.92
CA GLN A 108 -0.69 8.02 -5.74
C GLN A 108 -0.67 6.92 -4.67
N ALA A 109 -0.81 7.32 -3.42
CA ALA A 109 -1.12 6.44 -2.30
C ALA A 109 -2.27 7.06 -1.50
N CYS A 110 -3.48 6.56 -1.71
CA CYS A 110 -4.69 7.11 -1.10
C CYS A 110 -5.35 6.07 -0.19
N SER A 111 -5.98 6.51 0.91
CA SER A 111 -6.71 5.63 1.83
C SER A 111 -5.80 4.47 2.28
N MET A 112 -6.19 3.21 2.05
CA MET A 112 -5.38 2.03 2.37
C MET A 112 -3.99 2.03 1.71
N GLY A 113 -3.83 2.67 0.54
CA GLY A 113 -2.52 2.85 -0.08
C GLY A 113 -1.60 3.76 0.75
N ALA A 114 -2.15 4.85 1.31
CA ALA A 114 -1.40 5.74 2.21
C ALA A 114 -1.06 5.06 3.54
N PHE A 115 -2.00 4.27 4.08
CA PHE A 115 -1.78 3.47 5.29
C PHE A 115 -0.61 2.50 5.12
N LEU A 116 -0.60 1.71 4.04
CA LEU A 116 0.47 0.77 3.74
C LEU A 116 1.80 1.46 3.43
N LEU A 117 1.78 2.60 2.73
CA LEU A 117 2.97 3.43 2.51
C LEU A 117 3.61 3.83 3.84
N THR A 118 2.80 4.33 4.76
CA THR A 118 3.24 4.82 6.08
C THR A 118 3.75 3.72 6.99
N ALA A 119 3.28 2.49 6.77
CA ALA A 119 3.63 1.29 7.54
C ALA A 119 4.94 0.60 7.08
N GLY A 120 5.64 1.14 6.08
CA GLY A 120 6.97 0.67 5.72
C GLY A 120 7.97 0.84 6.87
N ALA A 121 9.10 0.14 6.77
CA ALA A 121 10.17 0.23 7.75
C ALA A 121 10.64 1.68 7.92
N LYS A 122 10.90 2.08 9.17
CA LYS A 122 11.34 3.43 9.51
C LYS A 122 12.61 3.81 8.71
N ASP A 123 12.69 5.06 8.27
CA ASP A 123 13.76 5.60 7.43
C ASP A 123 13.82 4.99 6.00
N LYS A 124 12.85 4.14 5.63
CA LYS A 124 12.76 3.45 4.33
C LYS A 124 11.41 3.66 3.62
N ARG A 125 10.67 4.71 3.97
CA ARG A 125 9.41 5.12 3.34
C ARG A 125 9.64 6.32 2.43
N PHE A 126 9.24 6.22 1.18
CA PHE A 126 9.63 7.18 0.16
C PHE A 126 8.45 7.63 -0.70
N CYS A 127 8.55 8.86 -1.19
CA CYS A 127 7.71 9.39 -2.26
C CYS A 127 8.57 9.75 -3.47
N LEU A 128 8.01 9.63 -4.68
CA LEU A 128 8.52 10.34 -5.85
C LEU A 128 8.05 11.81 -5.83
N PRO A 129 8.73 12.74 -6.53
CA PRO A 129 8.49 14.17 -6.32
C PRO A 129 7.07 14.65 -6.65
N ASN A 130 6.43 13.99 -7.63
CA ASN A 130 5.09 14.33 -8.10
C ASN A 130 4.00 13.37 -7.58
N SER A 131 4.33 12.47 -6.65
CA SER A 131 3.32 11.60 -6.07
C SER A 131 2.40 12.36 -5.13
N ARG A 132 1.17 11.87 -4.99
CA ARG A 132 0.17 12.42 -4.06
C ARG A 132 -0.24 11.39 -3.03
N VAL A 133 -0.30 11.82 -1.77
CA VAL A 133 -0.83 11.02 -0.67
C VAL A 133 -2.21 11.56 -0.27
N MET A 134 -3.13 10.67 0.09
CA MET A 134 -4.43 11.08 0.63
C MET A 134 -4.81 10.19 1.81
N ILE A 135 -5.16 10.83 2.93
CA ILE A 135 -5.66 10.15 4.13
C ILE A 135 -7.09 10.59 4.42
N HIS A 136 -7.91 9.66 4.90
CA HIS A 136 -9.29 9.87 5.31
C HIS A 136 -9.72 8.73 6.25
N GLN A 137 -10.88 8.88 6.89
CA GLN A 137 -11.46 7.85 7.73
C GLN A 137 -12.00 6.67 6.89
N PRO A 138 -12.14 5.47 7.50
CA PRO A 138 -12.80 4.34 6.87
C PRO A 138 -14.19 4.68 6.30
N LEU A 139 -14.50 4.10 5.15
CA LEU A 139 -15.84 4.11 4.56
C LEU A 139 -16.46 2.73 4.71
N GLY A 140 -17.74 2.67 5.05
CA GLY A 140 -18.50 1.44 5.19
C GLY A 140 -20.00 1.72 5.09
N GLY A 141 -20.78 0.65 4.95
CA GLY A 141 -22.23 0.73 4.88
C GLY A 141 -22.84 -0.62 5.20
N TYR A 142 -24.03 -0.60 5.80
CA TYR A 142 -24.79 -1.81 6.12
C TYR A 142 -26.29 -1.50 6.04
N GLN A 143 -27.09 -2.49 5.68
CA GLN A 143 -28.55 -2.41 5.64
C GLN A 143 -29.12 -3.68 6.29
N GLY A 144 -30.03 -3.52 7.26
CA GLY A 144 -30.60 -4.65 7.99
C GLY A 144 -31.45 -4.20 9.17
N GLN A 145 -31.62 -5.09 10.16
CA GLN A 145 -32.35 -4.76 11.38
C GLN A 145 -31.59 -3.73 12.22
N ALA A 146 -32.31 -2.99 13.08
CA ALA A 146 -31.69 -1.96 13.92
C ALA A 146 -30.52 -2.50 14.77
N THR A 147 -30.68 -3.70 15.35
CA THR A 147 -29.63 -4.37 16.13
C THR A 147 -28.39 -4.66 15.29
N ASP A 148 -28.56 -5.13 14.04
CA ASP A 148 -27.45 -5.44 13.16
C ASP A 148 -26.73 -4.17 12.69
N ILE A 149 -27.49 -3.10 12.39
CA ILE A 149 -26.92 -1.78 12.08
C ILE A 149 -26.03 -1.30 13.23
N GLU A 150 -26.49 -1.43 14.48
CA GLU A 150 -25.69 -1.04 15.65
C GLU A 150 -24.41 -1.87 15.77
N ILE A 151 -24.48 -3.19 15.54
CA ILE A 151 -23.31 -4.08 15.57
C ILE A 151 -22.26 -3.62 14.55
N HIS A 152 -22.68 -3.38 13.30
CA HIS A 152 -21.77 -2.96 12.23
C HIS A 152 -21.24 -1.53 12.43
N ALA A 153 -22.06 -0.60 12.95
CA ALA A 153 -21.63 0.75 13.29
C ALA A 153 -20.56 0.75 14.39
N ARG A 154 -20.72 -0.11 15.41
CA ARG A 154 -19.73 -0.25 16.48
C ARG A 154 -18.42 -0.81 15.97
N GLU A 155 -18.46 -1.77 15.04
CA GLU A 155 -17.27 -2.37 14.48
C GLU A 155 -16.47 -1.40 13.61
N ILE A 156 -17.12 -0.64 12.73
CA ILE A 156 -16.39 0.34 11.89
C ILE A 156 -15.76 1.46 12.73
N LEU A 157 -16.35 1.83 13.86
CA LEU A 157 -15.76 2.79 14.81
C LEU A 157 -14.49 2.22 15.46
N LYS A 158 -14.46 0.94 15.81
CA LYS A 158 -13.24 0.28 16.31
C LYS A 158 -12.15 0.23 15.25
N VAL A 159 -12.52 -0.12 14.02
CA VAL A 159 -11.58 -0.13 12.87
C VAL A 159 -10.99 1.27 12.66
N LYS A 160 -11.82 2.33 12.68
CA LYS A 160 -11.37 3.73 12.61
C LYS A 160 -10.36 4.04 13.72
N GLY A 161 -10.69 3.72 14.97
CA GLY A 161 -9.79 3.94 16.11
C GLY A 161 -8.45 3.24 15.93
N ARG A 162 -8.48 1.94 15.59
CA ARG A 162 -7.27 1.14 15.39
C ARG A 162 -6.38 1.68 14.26
N MET A 163 -6.97 2.06 13.13
CA MET A 163 -6.20 2.64 12.03
C MET A 163 -5.56 3.97 12.42
N ASN A 164 -6.26 4.82 13.15
CA ASN A 164 -5.73 6.09 13.62
C ASN A 164 -4.58 5.91 14.62
N GLU A 165 -4.69 4.95 15.56
CA GLU A 165 -3.61 4.57 16.46
C GLU A 165 -2.35 4.12 15.70
N LEU A 166 -2.52 3.28 14.68
CA LEU A 166 -1.40 2.77 13.89
C LEU A 166 -0.77 3.86 13.02
N MET A 167 -1.56 4.78 12.45
CA MET A 167 -1.01 5.93 11.74
C MET A 167 -0.30 6.89 12.69
N ALA A 168 -0.84 7.15 13.88
CA ALA A 168 -0.17 7.96 14.91
C ALA A 168 1.19 7.33 15.29
N HIS A 169 1.22 6.01 15.50
CA HIS A 169 2.44 5.27 15.79
C HIS A 169 3.52 5.45 14.72
N HIS A 170 3.17 5.27 13.44
CA HIS A 170 4.12 5.33 12.34
C HIS A 170 4.54 6.76 11.95
N THR A 171 3.65 7.73 12.12
CA THR A 171 3.93 9.14 11.77
C THR A 171 4.61 9.92 12.89
N GLY A 172 4.42 9.51 14.15
CA GLY A 172 4.80 10.29 15.32
C GLY A 172 3.85 11.43 15.65
N GLN A 173 2.76 11.61 14.88
CA GLN A 173 1.69 12.56 15.22
C GLN A 173 0.90 12.07 16.44
N SER A 174 0.26 13.00 17.16
CA SER A 174 -0.66 12.61 18.23
C SER A 174 -1.92 11.95 17.65
N LEU A 175 -2.57 11.09 18.41
CA LEU A 175 -3.82 10.44 17.99
C LEU A 175 -4.90 11.47 17.64
N GLU A 176 -5.02 12.54 18.45
CA GLU A 176 -5.99 13.61 18.24
C GLU A 176 -5.72 14.38 16.94
N GLN A 177 -4.45 14.52 16.55
CA GLN A 177 -4.08 15.15 15.29
C GLN A 177 -4.51 14.27 14.11
N ILE A 178 -4.23 12.97 14.17
CA ILE A 178 -4.65 12.01 13.13
C ILE A 178 -6.18 11.97 13.01
N GLU A 179 -6.91 11.94 14.13
CA GLU A 179 -8.37 11.95 14.13
C GLU A 179 -8.94 13.18 13.44
N ARG A 180 -8.41 14.38 13.73
CA ARG A 180 -8.83 15.62 13.07
C ARG A 180 -8.52 15.62 11.58
N ASP A 181 -7.31 15.18 11.22
CA ASP A 181 -6.79 15.29 9.86
C ASP A 181 -7.31 14.22 8.91
N THR A 182 -7.90 13.14 9.45
CA THR A 182 -8.54 12.07 8.67
C THR A 182 -10.06 12.20 8.61
N GLU A 183 -10.67 13.15 9.31
CA GLU A 183 -12.13 13.28 9.39
C GLU A 183 -12.77 13.57 8.01
N ARG A 184 -12.00 14.15 7.08
CA ARG A 184 -12.33 14.32 5.66
C ARG A 184 -11.10 13.99 4.80
N ASP A 185 -11.32 13.84 3.50
CA ASP A 185 -10.23 13.68 2.54
C ASP A 185 -9.20 14.81 2.69
N ARG A 186 -7.99 14.43 3.07
CA ARG A 186 -6.84 15.34 3.15
C ARG A 186 -5.77 14.89 2.18
N PHE A 187 -5.52 15.72 1.16
CA PHE A 187 -4.49 15.49 0.17
C PHE A 187 -3.18 16.16 0.59
N LEU A 188 -2.08 15.44 0.39
CA LEU A 188 -0.72 15.91 0.66
C LEU A 188 0.15 15.68 -0.59
N SER A 189 0.94 16.68 -0.94
CA SER A 189 2.08 16.54 -1.83
C SER A 189 3.17 15.66 -1.20
N ALA A 190 4.15 15.24 -1.99
CA ALA A 190 5.28 14.46 -1.49
C ALA A 190 6.04 15.19 -0.35
N SER A 191 6.23 16.51 -0.45
CA SER A 191 6.88 17.32 0.59
C SER A 191 6.05 17.43 1.86
N GLU A 192 4.74 17.65 1.73
CA GLU A 192 3.83 17.70 2.89
C GLU A 192 3.74 16.32 3.56
N ALA A 193 3.82 15.23 2.81
CA ALA A 193 3.84 13.88 3.36
C ALA A 193 5.12 13.59 4.17
N VAL A 194 6.28 14.13 3.77
CA VAL A 194 7.51 14.08 4.57
C VAL A 194 7.36 14.89 5.85
N GLU A 195 6.90 16.14 5.75
CA GLU A 195 6.71 17.01 6.92
C GLU A 195 5.72 16.42 7.93
N TYR A 196 4.68 15.74 7.44
CA TYR A 196 3.69 15.08 8.28
C TYR A 196 4.21 13.79 8.95
N GLY A 197 5.27 13.18 8.42
CA GLY A 197 5.80 11.90 8.87
C GLY A 197 5.17 10.65 8.22
N LEU A 198 4.40 10.81 7.13
CA LEU A 198 3.86 9.68 6.36
C LEU A 198 4.96 8.92 5.61
N VAL A 199 5.99 9.65 5.19
CA VAL A 199 7.20 9.10 4.54
C VAL A 199 8.44 9.79 5.09
N ASP A 200 9.61 9.19 4.89
CA ASP A 200 10.87 9.68 5.44
C ASP A 200 11.59 10.64 4.48
N SER A 201 11.52 10.40 3.17
CA SER A 201 12.16 11.30 2.19
C SER A 201 11.61 11.19 0.76
N ILE A 202 12.06 12.10 -0.11
CA ILE A 202 11.70 12.13 -1.54
C ILE A 202 12.87 11.62 -2.37
N LEU A 203 12.61 10.63 -3.23
CA LEU A 203 13.58 10.10 -4.19
C LEU A 203 13.49 10.89 -5.50
N THR A 204 14.57 11.56 -5.90
CA THR A 204 14.59 12.41 -7.11
C THR A 204 15.34 11.78 -8.28
N HIS A 205 16.49 11.18 -8.02
CA HIS A 205 17.35 10.56 -9.03
C HIS A 205 17.94 9.26 -8.48
N ARG A 206 18.16 8.28 -9.37
CA ARG A 206 18.89 7.05 -9.05
C ARG A 206 20.37 7.32 -9.26
N ASN A 207 21.15 7.26 -8.19
CA ASN A 207 22.62 7.36 -8.22
C ASN A 207 23.24 6.02 -8.57
#